data_AF-A0A534KMW6-F1
#
_entry.id   AF-A0A534KMW6-F1
#
_cell.length_a   1.000
_cell.length_b   1.000
_cell.length_c   1.000
_cell.angle_alpha   90.00
_cell.angle_beta   90.00
_cell.angle_gamma   90.00
#
_symmetry.space_group_name_H-M   'P 1'
#
loop_
_entity.id
_entity.type
_entity.pdbx_description
1 polymer ?
#
loop_
_entity_poly.entity_id
_entity_poly.type
_entity_poly.pdbx_seq_one_letter_code
_entity_poly.pdbx_strand_id
1 'polypeptide(L)'
;MIPPNAAPPKTIVVVYPGAEEKIRKQYVYQTYLSPEEHDRISLIPGNRLVVRFKDEVVGEGQAILVEKTTLERLSSYDAMSAGYENVDAQKKHVLQTVLAGVKKPEKAEFWKVLFRWL
;
A
#
# COMPACT_ATOMS: atom_id res chain seq x y z
N MET A 1 15.08 13.08 -18.58
CA MET A 1 14.43 12.57 -17.35
C MET A 1 13.10 13.30 -17.23
N ILE A 2 11.97 12.59 -17.32
CA ILE A 2 10.65 13.21 -17.15
C ILE A 2 10.48 13.50 -15.65
N PRO A 3 10.10 14.72 -15.22
CA PRO A 3 9.82 15.00 -13.82
C PRO A 3 8.78 13.99 -13.30
N PRO A 4 8.92 13.43 -12.08
CA PRO A 4 7.96 12.46 -11.53
C PRO A 4 6.49 12.93 -11.55
N ASN A 5 6.26 14.25 -11.65
CA ASN A 5 4.95 14.89 -11.77
C ASN A 5 4.38 14.97 -13.20
N ALA A 6 5.14 14.62 -14.25
CA ALA A 6 4.69 14.66 -15.65
C ALA A 6 4.25 13.29 -16.19
N ALA A 7 4.53 12.21 -15.47
CA ALA A 7 3.99 10.88 -15.78
C ALA A 7 2.52 10.79 -15.35
N PRO A 8 1.68 10.00 -16.06
CA PRO A 8 0.30 9.78 -15.67
C PRO A 8 0.23 9.19 -14.24
N PRO A 9 -0.81 9.51 -13.45
CA PRO A 9 -0.99 8.94 -12.12
C PRO A 9 -0.99 7.41 -12.15
N LYS A 10 -0.34 6.80 -11.15
CA LYS A 10 -0.32 5.34 -10.98
C LYS A 10 -1.51 4.92 -10.13
N THR A 11 -2.06 3.73 -10.35
CA THR A 11 -3.20 3.25 -9.57
C THR A 11 -2.73 2.40 -8.40
N ILE A 12 -3.21 2.72 -7.19
CA ILE A 12 -3.14 1.82 -6.03
C ILE A 12 -4.55 1.36 -5.68
N VAL A 13 -4.71 0.08 -5.39
CA VAL A 13 -5.99 -0.52 -5.03
C VAL A 13 -5.92 -1.03 -3.59
N VAL A 14 -6.82 -0.53 -2.75
CA VAL A 14 -6.96 -0.96 -1.36
C VAL A 14 -8.20 -1.85 -1.27
N VAL A 15 -7.99 -3.08 -0.81
CA VAL A 15 -9.05 -4.12 -0.77
C VAL A 15 -9.45 -4.51 0.65
N TYR A 16 -8.69 -4.10 1.67
CA TYR A 16 -8.96 -4.43 3.06
C TYR A 16 -10.24 -3.71 3.54
N PRO A 17 -11.33 -4.41 3.93
CA PRO A 17 -12.59 -3.75 4.24
C PRO A 17 -12.52 -2.73 5.38
N GLY A 18 -11.73 -3.01 6.43
CA GLY A 18 -11.54 -2.10 7.56
C GLY A 18 -10.80 -0.80 7.22
N ALA A 19 -10.23 -0.69 6.01
CA ALA A 19 -9.57 0.50 5.52
C ALA A 19 -10.52 1.63 5.12
N GLU A 20 -11.78 1.32 4.79
CA GLU A 20 -12.65 2.24 4.04
C GLU A 20 -12.86 3.59 4.74
N GLU A 21 -13.11 3.56 6.04
CA GLU A 21 -13.31 4.80 6.78
C GLU A 21 -12.00 5.61 6.86
N LYS A 22 -10.86 4.94 7.11
CA LYS A 22 -9.57 5.62 7.24
C LYS A 22 -9.08 6.18 5.92
N ILE A 23 -9.19 5.43 4.83
CA ILE A 23 -8.75 5.91 3.51
C ILE A 23 -9.51 7.18 3.14
N ARG A 24 -10.82 7.26 3.40
CA ARG A 24 -11.62 8.44 3.07
C ARG A 24 -11.43 9.63 4.02
N LYS A 25 -10.93 9.42 5.24
CA LYS A 25 -10.87 10.47 6.28
C LYS A 25 -9.47 10.90 6.69
N GLN A 26 -8.44 10.06 6.50
CA GLN A 26 -7.09 10.34 6.97
C GLN A 26 -6.23 11.00 5.90
N TYR A 27 -5.48 12.03 6.28
CA TYR A 27 -4.61 12.78 5.37
C TYR A 27 -3.43 11.95 4.82
N VAL A 28 -2.97 10.96 5.60
CA VAL A 28 -1.88 10.04 5.25
C VAL A 28 -2.37 8.62 5.47
N TYR A 29 -2.05 7.71 4.54
CA TYR A 29 -2.48 6.32 4.61
C TYR A 29 -1.41 5.37 4.09
N GLN A 30 -1.48 4.12 4.53
CA GLN A 30 -0.50 3.10 4.20
C GLN A 30 -1.15 1.86 3.57
N THR A 31 -0.54 1.36 2.49
CA THR A 31 -0.95 0.12 1.81
C THR A 31 0.27 -0.73 1.47
N TYR A 32 0.02 -1.92 0.93
CA TYR A 32 1.02 -2.91 0.60
C TYR A 32 0.86 -3.40 -0.83
N LEU A 33 1.98 -3.71 -1.47
CA LEU A 33 2.03 -4.29 -2.81
C LEU A 33 2.91 -5.53 -2.82
N SER A 34 2.52 -6.52 -3.60
CA SER A 34 3.40 -7.64 -3.95
C SER A 34 4.57 -7.14 -4.80
N PRO A 35 5.69 -7.87 -4.88
CA PRO A 35 6.77 -7.56 -5.82
C PRO A 35 6.28 -7.41 -7.26
N GLU A 36 5.37 -8.28 -7.70
CA GLU A 36 4.81 -8.28 -9.05
C GLU A 36 3.97 -7.03 -9.33
N GLU A 37 3.12 -6.64 -8.37
CA GLU A 37 2.32 -5.42 -8.48
C GLU A 37 3.20 -4.18 -8.53
N HIS A 38 4.18 -4.10 -7.63
CA HIS A 38 5.12 -2.99 -7.56
C HIS A 38 5.93 -2.85 -8.86
N ASP A 39 6.48 -3.95 -9.37
CA ASP A 39 7.33 -3.93 -10.57
C ASP A 39 6.51 -3.53 -11.80
N ARG A 40 5.28 -4.05 -11.92
CA ARG A 40 4.34 -3.69 -13.01
C ARG A 40 4.05 -2.20 -13.06
N ILE A 41 3.82 -1.56 -11.91
CA ILE A 41 3.54 -0.12 -11.87
C ILE A 41 4.80 0.72 -11.76
N SER A 42 5.94 0.13 -11.35
CA SER A 42 7.22 0.78 -11.06
C SER A 42 7.09 1.98 -10.11
N LEU A 43 6.36 1.83 -9.01
CA LEU A 43 6.02 2.93 -8.10
C LEU A 43 7.26 3.46 -7.38
N ILE A 44 7.43 4.77 -7.36
CA ILE A 44 8.52 5.44 -6.62
C ILE A 44 7.96 6.61 -5.79
N PRO A 45 8.68 7.05 -4.74
CA PRO A 45 8.33 8.28 -4.03
C PRO A 45 8.17 9.47 -4.99
N GLY A 46 7.16 10.29 -4.74
CA GLY A 46 6.80 11.45 -5.55
C GLY A 46 5.83 11.17 -6.70
N ASN A 47 5.59 9.90 -7.09
CA ASN A 47 4.57 9.59 -8.08
C ASN A 47 3.17 10.02 -7.62
N ARG A 48 2.41 10.64 -8.53
CA ARG A 48 0.97 10.85 -8.35
C ARG A 48 0.24 9.52 -8.38
N LEU A 49 -0.81 9.43 -7.57
CA LEU A 49 -1.61 8.23 -7.37
C LEU A 49 -3.08 8.53 -7.68
N VAL A 50 -3.73 7.60 -8.36
CA VAL A 50 -5.19 7.42 -8.28
C VAL A 50 -5.43 6.32 -7.26
N VAL A 51 -6.13 6.64 -6.19
CA VAL A 51 -6.39 5.72 -5.09
C VAL A 51 -7.78 5.12 -5.29
N ARG A 52 -7.86 3.79 -5.30
CA ARG A 52 -9.11 3.06 -5.39
C ARG A 52 -9.35 2.26 -4.12
N PHE A 53 -10.60 2.26 -3.66
CA PHE A 53 -11.08 1.28 -2.71
C PHE A 53 -11.91 0.27 -3.47
N LYS A 54 -11.39 -0.97 -3.59
CA LYS A 54 -11.91 -1.97 -4.54
C LYS A 54 -12.02 -1.35 -5.95
N ASP A 55 -13.24 -1.24 -6.48
CA ASP A 55 -13.51 -0.71 -7.81
C ASP A 55 -13.81 0.79 -7.83
N GLU A 56 -13.99 1.44 -6.68
CA GLU A 56 -14.33 2.86 -6.59
C GLU A 56 -13.08 3.73 -6.53
N VAL A 57 -13.01 4.79 -7.34
CA VAL A 57 -11.99 5.83 -7.18
C VAL A 57 -12.36 6.70 -5.98
N VAL A 58 -11.51 6.68 -4.96
CA VAL A 58 -11.73 7.45 -3.73
C VAL A 58 -11.01 8.79 -3.72
N GLY A 59 -10.01 8.99 -4.59
CA GLY A 59 -9.36 10.28 -4.78
C GLY A 59 -7.97 10.18 -5.40
N GLU A 60 -7.24 11.29 -5.36
CA GLU A 60 -5.85 11.37 -5.84
C GLU A 60 -4.88 11.64 -4.69
N GLY A 61 -3.69 11.05 -4.80
CA GLY A 61 -2.66 11.21 -3.79
C GLY A 61 -1.25 11.28 -4.37
N GLN A 62 -0.27 11.25 -3.48
CA GLN A 62 1.14 11.19 -3.83
C GLN A 62 1.85 10.19 -2.93
N ALA A 63 2.62 9.28 -3.53
CA ALA A 63 3.49 8.38 -2.78
C ALA A 63 4.58 9.18 -2.05
N ILE A 64 4.69 8.98 -0.75
CA ILE A 64 5.70 9.61 0.12
C ILE A 64 6.86 8.63 0.36
N LEU A 65 6.53 7.39 0.68
CA LEU A 65 7.50 6.33 0.97
C LEU A 65 7.10 5.08 0.20
N VAL A 66 8.11 4.45 -0.41
CA VAL A 66 7.98 3.15 -1.08
C VAL A 66 9.19 2.35 -0.67
N GLU A 67 9.02 1.39 0.23
CA GLU A 67 10.12 0.63 0.81
C GLU A 67 9.83 -0.87 0.85
N LYS A 68 10.87 -1.68 0.74
CA LYS A 68 10.78 -3.12 0.95
C LYS A 68 10.68 -3.43 2.44
N THR A 69 9.83 -4.38 2.79
CA THR A 69 9.64 -4.87 4.15
C THR A 69 9.37 -6.37 4.17
N THR A 70 9.30 -6.95 5.37
CA THR A 70 8.96 -8.35 5.63
C THR A 70 7.91 -8.43 6.73
N LEU A 71 7.29 -9.60 6.93
CA LEU A 71 6.28 -9.78 7.97
C LEU A 71 6.82 -9.49 9.38
N GLU A 72 8.08 -9.83 9.65
CA GLU A 72 8.75 -9.58 10.94
C GLU A 72 8.95 -8.09 11.23
N ARG A 73 9.04 -7.26 10.18
CA ARG A 73 9.28 -5.82 10.29
C ARG A 73 7.99 -5.00 10.42
N LEU A 74 6.81 -5.62 10.32
CA LEU A 74 5.54 -4.93 10.51
C LEU A 74 5.35 -4.55 11.98
N SER A 75 5.20 -3.25 12.23
CA SER A 75 4.99 -2.68 13.56
C SER A 75 3.52 -2.37 13.85
N SER A 76 3.18 -2.10 15.11
CA SER A 76 1.87 -1.60 15.51
C SER A 76 1.51 -0.26 14.85
N TYR A 77 2.52 0.57 14.59
CA TYR A 77 2.34 1.84 13.87
C TYR A 77 1.94 1.61 12.40
N ASP A 78 2.52 0.59 11.76
CA ASP A 78 2.14 0.19 10.41
C ASP A 78 0.68 -0.30 10.35
N ALA A 79 0.28 -1.13 11.32
CA ALA A 79 -1.10 -1.60 11.44
C ALA A 79 -2.07 -0.43 11.60
N MET A 80 -1.77 0.50 12.51
CA MET A 80 -2.59 1.69 12.76
C MET A 80 -2.72 2.57 11.50
N SER A 81 -1.60 2.85 10.84
CA SER A 81 -1.54 3.72 9.65
C SER A 81 -2.23 3.09 8.44
N ALA A 82 -2.21 1.77 8.34
CA ALA A 82 -2.89 1.02 7.29
C ALA A 82 -4.31 0.58 7.69
N GLY A 83 -4.86 1.06 8.81
CA GLY A 83 -6.26 0.81 9.17
C GLY A 83 -6.59 -0.56 9.74
N TYR A 84 -5.60 -1.35 10.12
CA TYR A 84 -5.81 -2.60 10.84
C TYR A 84 -6.06 -2.35 12.33
N GLU A 85 -6.75 -3.30 12.95
CA GLU A 85 -6.98 -3.33 14.40
C GLU A 85 -5.68 -3.55 15.17
N ASN A 86 -4.85 -4.47 14.69
CA ASN A 86 -3.57 -4.84 15.28
C ASN A 86 -2.63 -5.46 14.22
N VAL A 87 -1.39 -5.73 14.62
CA VAL A 87 -0.35 -6.29 13.75
C VAL A 87 -0.71 -7.69 13.25
N ASP A 88 -1.44 -8.48 14.03
CA ASP A 88 -1.80 -9.85 13.63
C ASP A 88 -2.87 -9.84 12.53
N ALA A 89 -3.87 -8.96 12.63
CA ALA A 89 -4.87 -8.74 11.59
C ALA A 89 -4.22 -8.28 10.28
N GLN A 90 -3.25 -7.37 10.38
CA GLN A 90 -2.45 -6.89 9.26
C GLN A 90 -1.66 -8.03 8.60
N LYS A 91 -0.87 -8.78 9.39
CA LYS A 91 -0.08 -9.91 8.89
C LYS A 91 -0.96 -10.95 8.20
N LYS A 92 -2.10 -11.30 8.81
CA LYS A 92 -3.07 -12.24 8.24
C LYS A 92 -3.59 -11.76 6.89
N HIS A 93 -3.96 -10.49 6.77
CA HIS A 93 -4.44 -9.93 5.50
C HIS A 93 -3.33 -9.90 4.43
N VAL A 94 -2.12 -9.46 4.77
CA VAL A 94 -0.95 -9.45 3.87
C VAL A 94 -0.65 -10.86 3.36
N LEU A 95 -0.69 -11.87 4.23
CA LEU A 95 -0.51 -13.28 3.85
C LEU A 95 -1.55 -13.77 2.84
N GLN A 96 -2.81 -13.35 3.01
CA GLN A 96 -3.92 -13.79 2.16
C GLN A 96 -4.00 -13.04 0.82
N THR A 97 -3.34 -11.90 0.69
CA THR A 97 -3.46 -11.01 -0.46
C THR A 97 -2.10 -10.77 -1.12
N VAL A 98 -1.28 -9.92 -0.51
CA VAL A 98 0.04 -9.48 -1.01
C VAL A 98 1.02 -10.64 -1.20
N LEU A 99 1.00 -11.61 -0.28
CA LEU A 99 1.90 -12.77 -0.31
C LEU A 99 1.17 -14.06 -0.69
N ALA A 100 -0.01 -13.95 -1.31
CA ALA A 100 -0.79 -15.11 -1.71
C ALA A 100 0.01 -16.00 -2.68
N GLY A 101 0.10 -17.30 -2.39
CA GLY A 101 0.82 -18.27 -3.22
C GLY A 101 2.33 -18.33 -2.99
N VAL A 102 2.90 -17.50 -2.10
CA VAL A 102 4.32 -17.55 -1.74
C VAL A 102 4.60 -18.78 -0.86
N LYS A 103 5.60 -19.60 -1.22
CA LYS A 103 5.93 -20.86 -0.51
C LYS A 103 6.52 -20.66 0.89
N LYS A 104 7.22 -19.56 1.13
CA LYS A 104 7.91 -19.21 2.40
C LYS A 104 7.65 -17.75 2.76
N PRO A 105 6.40 -17.41 3.13
CA PRO A 105 5.99 -16.01 3.30
C PRO A 105 6.72 -15.31 4.46
N GLU A 106 7.25 -16.05 5.43
CA GLU A 106 7.97 -15.52 6.58
C GLU A 106 9.26 -14.74 6.21
N LYS A 107 9.90 -15.12 5.09
CA LYS A 107 11.10 -14.43 4.57
C LYS A 107 10.82 -13.62 3.31
N ALA A 108 9.57 -13.56 2.86
CA ALA A 108 9.22 -12.89 1.63
C ALA A 108 9.27 -11.37 1.80
N GLU A 109 9.93 -10.71 0.86
CA GLU A 109 9.89 -9.25 0.76
C GLU A 109 8.62 -8.82 0.03
N PHE A 110 8.02 -7.73 0.50
CA PHE A 110 6.94 -7.02 -0.18
C PHE A 110 7.11 -5.52 0.03
N TRP A 111 6.28 -4.73 -0.63
CA TRP A 111 6.43 -3.28 -0.64
C TRP A 111 5.42 -2.62 0.29
N LYS A 112 5.91 -1.76 1.17
CA LYS A 112 5.12 -0.83 1.98
C LYS A 112 5.07 0.51 1.27
N VAL A 113 3.86 1.04 1.13
CA VAL A 113 3.59 2.30 0.44
C VAL A 113 2.87 3.25 1.38
N LEU A 114 3.52 4.36 1.73
CA LEU A 114 2.90 5.48 2.44
C LEU A 114 2.54 6.55 1.42
N PHE A 115 1.32 7.06 1.47
CA PHE A 115 0.88 8.15 0.60
C PHE A 115 0.03 9.17 1.37
N ARG A 116 -0.08 10.37 0.81
CA ARG A 116 -1.00 11.42 1.27
C ARG A 116 -1.98 11.82 0.17
N TRP A 117 -3.11 12.39 0.55
CA TRP A 117 -4.03 13.03 -0.39
C TRP A 117 -3.43 14.32 -0.97
N LEU A 118 -3.83 14.63 -2.20
CA LEU A 118 -3.55 15.90 -2.88
C LEU A 118 -4.77 16.83 -2.83
#